data_AF-A0A7S0UBX6-F1
#
_entry.id   AF-A0A7S0UBX6-F1
#
_cell.length_a   1.000
_cell.length_b   1.000
_cell.length_c   1.000
_cell.angle_alpha   90.00
_cell.angle_beta   90.00
_cell.angle_gamma   90.00
#
_symmetry.space_group_name_H-M   'P 1'
#
loop_
_entity.id
_entity.type
_entity.pdbx_description
1 polymer ?
#
loop_
_entity_poly.entity_id
_entity_poly.type
_entity_poly.pdbx_seq_one_letter_code
_entity_poly.pdbx_strand_id
1 'polypeptide(L)'
;ASDTLSASLEKADAMLQAKSERKGRQVQPRGRGKAPEFMRFRSPSGLEVVAGRSSKQNDRVTWGIAKDRDVWFHARGIGGSHVVLIIPKCDDEEAFLRDHRDDVLFAAGVAAFYSKGRKDTKVDVSYTPRRHLRPPPARVRRPGMVMMTRERVVTVVPNDGSEARDN
;
A
#
# COMPACT_ATOMS: atom_id res chain seq x y z
N ALA A 1 31.80 10.73 -59.40
CA ALA A 1 31.12 9.86 -58.43
C ALA A 1 32.19 9.25 -57.51
N SER A 2 32.53 9.88 -56.39
CA SER A 2 33.57 9.35 -55.49
C SER A 2 33.49 9.82 -54.03
N ASP A 3 32.51 10.64 -53.63
CA ASP A 3 32.64 11.39 -52.37
C ASP A 3 31.66 10.97 -51.25
N THR A 4 30.89 9.91 -51.44
CA THR A 4 29.94 9.42 -50.42
C THR A 4 30.35 8.10 -49.76
N LEU A 5 31.36 7.39 -50.27
CA LEU A 5 31.82 6.11 -49.70
C LEU A 5 32.91 6.28 -48.63
N SER A 6 33.71 7.36 -48.69
CA SER A 6 34.81 7.59 -47.74
C SER A 6 34.30 8.06 -46.37
N ALA A 7 33.29 8.94 -46.33
CA ALA A 7 32.72 9.47 -45.08
C ALA A 7 31.94 8.42 -44.25
N SER A 8 31.55 7.29 -44.85
CA SER A 8 30.85 6.21 -44.16
C SER A 8 31.80 5.20 -43.50
N LEU A 9 33.03 5.05 -43.99
CA LEU A 9 34.02 4.15 -43.38
C LEU A 9 34.68 4.77 -42.13
N GLU A 10 35.01 6.07 -42.13
CA GLU A 10 35.62 6.70 -40.95
C GLU A 10 34.68 6.71 -39.73
N LYS A 11 33.37 6.84 -39.95
CA LYS A 11 32.37 6.75 -38.86
C LYS A 11 32.25 5.35 -38.27
N ALA A 12 32.54 4.31 -39.04
CA ALA A 12 32.49 2.93 -38.57
C ALA A 12 33.69 2.60 -37.67
N ASP A 13 34.88 3.10 -38.01
CA ASP A 13 36.10 2.89 -37.21
C ASP A 13 36.07 3.68 -35.89
N ALA A 14 35.51 4.90 -35.89
CA ALA A 14 35.27 5.66 -34.67
C ALA A 14 34.28 4.96 -33.72
N MET A 15 33.32 4.19 -34.25
CA MET A 15 32.38 3.41 -33.45
C MET A 15 32.97 2.11 -32.87
N LEU A 16 34.00 1.55 -33.50
CA LEU A 16 34.67 0.33 -33.03
C LEU A 16 35.68 0.63 -31.92
N GLN A 17 36.40 1.75 -31.98
CA GLN A 17 37.31 2.16 -30.89
C GLN A 17 36.57 2.59 -29.62
N ALA A 18 35.37 3.18 -29.72
CA ALA A 18 34.58 3.58 -28.55
C ALA A 18 33.97 2.38 -27.77
N LYS A 19 34.03 1.16 -28.32
CA LYS A 19 33.46 -0.05 -27.71
C LYS A 19 34.46 -0.90 -26.92
N SER A 20 35.77 -0.70 -27.10
CA SER A 20 36.79 -1.58 -26.49
C SER A 20 37.36 -1.11 -25.14
N GLU A 21 37.05 0.12 -24.68
CA GLU A 21 37.61 0.68 -23.45
C GLU A 21 36.71 0.62 -22.20
N ARG A 22 35.53 0.01 -22.26
CA ARG A 22 34.69 -0.20 -21.05
C ARG A 22 35.04 -1.50 -20.35
N LYS A 23 36.32 -1.62 -20.01
CA LYS A 23 36.88 -2.68 -19.17
C LYS A 23 36.40 -2.45 -17.73
N GLY A 24 35.46 -3.29 -17.29
CA GLY A 24 35.27 -3.66 -15.88
C GLY A 24 35.03 -2.53 -14.88
N ARG A 25 33.93 -1.78 -15.00
CA ARG A 25 33.35 -1.16 -13.80
C ARG A 25 32.45 -2.22 -13.16
N GLN A 26 32.93 -2.82 -12.07
CA GLN A 26 32.12 -3.63 -11.17
C GLN A 26 30.82 -2.86 -10.89
N VAL A 27 29.72 -3.27 -11.52
CA VAL A 27 28.39 -2.78 -11.16
C VAL A 27 28.15 -3.41 -9.80
N GLN A 28 28.48 -2.67 -8.74
CA GLN A 28 28.01 -3.02 -7.41
C GLN A 28 26.50 -3.27 -7.53
N PRO A 29 25.97 -4.39 -6.99
CA PRO A 29 24.54 -4.63 -7.05
C PRO A 29 23.88 -3.38 -6.47
N ARG A 30 23.10 -2.68 -7.30
CA ARG A 30 22.26 -1.58 -6.82
C ARG A 30 21.47 -2.19 -5.69
N GLY A 31 21.82 -1.83 -4.45
CA GLY A 31 21.20 -2.37 -3.26
C GLY A 31 19.70 -2.30 -3.49
N ARG A 32 19.01 -3.44 -3.29
CA ARG A 32 17.56 -3.56 -3.47
C ARG A 32 16.94 -2.30 -2.90
N GLY A 33 16.55 -1.35 -3.76
CA GLY A 33 16.02 -0.08 -3.29
C GLY A 33 14.88 -0.43 -2.37
N LYS A 34 14.88 0.08 -1.13
CA LYS A 34 13.80 -0.15 -0.16
C LYS A 34 12.50 -0.05 -0.93
N ALA A 35 11.72 -1.15 -0.96
CA ALA A 35 10.40 -1.11 -1.57
C ALA A 35 9.67 0.13 -1.04
N PRO A 36 8.90 0.87 -1.87
CA PRO A 36 8.27 2.10 -1.44
C PRO A 36 7.49 1.83 -0.15
N GLU A 37 7.89 2.54 0.91
CA GLU A 37 7.45 2.26 2.28
C GLU A 37 5.92 2.40 2.37
N PHE A 38 5.28 1.55 3.17
CA PHE A 38 3.86 1.70 3.51
C PHE A 38 3.69 2.92 4.43
N MET A 39 2.47 3.46 4.54
CA MET A 39 2.18 4.40 5.63
C MET A 39 1.99 3.59 6.90
N ARG A 40 2.65 4.02 7.98
CA ARG A 40 2.52 3.42 9.32
C ARG A 40 2.14 4.49 10.32
N PHE A 41 1.23 4.13 11.21
CA PHE A 41 0.74 4.95 12.30
C PHE A 41 0.69 4.11 13.56
N ARG A 42 0.63 4.79 14.71
CA ARG A 42 0.18 4.17 15.96
C ARG A 42 -1.23 4.63 16.23
N SER A 43 -2.05 3.74 16.76
CA SER A 43 -3.36 4.09 17.32
C SER A 43 -3.19 4.66 18.74
N PRO A 44 -4.24 5.25 19.34
CA PRO A 44 -4.19 5.78 20.71
C PRO A 44 -3.65 4.80 21.76
N SER A 45 -3.96 3.50 21.66
CA SER A 45 -3.42 2.47 22.57
C SER A 45 -2.03 1.94 22.16
N GLY A 46 -1.45 2.47 21.08
CA GLY A 46 -0.12 2.10 20.59
C GLY A 46 -0.09 0.96 19.57
N LEU A 47 -1.24 0.39 19.19
CA LEU A 47 -1.33 -0.65 18.16
C LEU A 47 -0.90 -0.12 16.79
N GLU A 48 -0.30 -0.98 15.98
CA GLU A 48 0.20 -0.62 14.66
C GLU A 48 -0.95 -0.54 13.64
N VAL A 49 -0.97 0.56 12.87
CA VAL A 49 -1.88 0.75 11.74
C VAL A 49 -1.06 0.92 10.47
N VAL A 50 -1.37 0.14 9.43
CA VAL A 50 -0.63 0.14 8.16
C VAL A 50 -1.57 0.47 7.00
N ALA A 51 -1.19 1.41 6.14
CA ALA A 51 -1.98 1.82 4.98
C ALA A 51 -1.17 1.81 3.67
N GLY A 52 -1.82 1.36 2.59
CA GLY A 52 -1.23 1.35 1.25
C GLY A 52 -1.39 2.69 0.53
N ARG A 53 -0.40 3.12 -0.25
CA ARG A 53 -0.43 4.37 -1.06
C ARG A 53 -0.86 4.16 -2.51
N SER A 54 -1.02 2.91 -2.94
CA SER A 54 -1.38 2.54 -4.31
C SER A 54 -2.09 1.20 -4.34
N SER A 55 -2.77 0.86 -5.44
CA SER A 55 -3.46 -0.42 -5.59
C SER A 55 -2.54 -1.64 -5.43
N LYS A 56 -1.27 -1.55 -5.86
CA LYS A 56 -0.26 -2.61 -5.65
C LYS A 56 0.13 -2.73 -4.18
N GLN A 57 0.27 -1.62 -3.47
CA GLN A 57 0.54 -1.63 -2.04
C GLN A 57 -0.67 -2.08 -1.23
N ASN A 58 -1.89 -1.72 -1.64
CA ASN A 58 -3.14 -2.18 -1.03
C ASN A 58 -3.21 -3.71 -1.02
N ASP A 59 -2.88 -4.35 -2.15
CA ASP A 59 -2.75 -5.81 -2.22
C ASP A 59 -1.71 -6.34 -1.23
N ARG A 60 -0.55 -5.69 -1.13
CA ARG A 60 0.51 -6.14 -0.22
C ARG A 60 0.14 -5.95 1.25
N VAL A 61 -0.53 -4.86 1.61
CA VAL A 61 -1.07 -4.61 2.96
C VAL A 61 -2.09 -5.70 3.31
N THR A 62 -3.05 -5.96 2.42
CA THR A 62 -4.17 -6.87 2.67
C THR A 62 -3.76 -8.35 2.68
N TRP A 63 -2.90 -8.75 1.76
CA TRP A 63 -2.59 -10.16 1.53
C TRP A 63 -1.21 -10.57 2.05
N GLY A 64 -0.29 -9.62 2.22
CA GLY A 64 1.11 -9.92 2.61
C GLY A 64 1.52 -9.43 3.99
N ILE A 65 0.89 -8.38 4.55
CA ILE A 65 1.19 -7.86 5.89
C ILE A 65 0.13 -8.35 6.89
N ALA A 66 -1.14 -8.14 6.55
CA ALA A 66 -2.25 -8.51 7.42
C ALA A 66 -2.35 -10.02 7.64
N LYS A 67 -2.54 -10.39 8.91
CA LYS A 67 -2.89 -11.73 9.37
C LYS A 67 -4.40 -11.88 9.39
N ASP A 68 -4.88 -13.12 9.50
CA ASP A 68 -6.31 -13.46 9.44
C ASP A 68 -7.20 -12.76 10.47
N ARG A 69 -6.64 -12.45 11.64
CA ARG A 69 -7.31 -11.72 12.73
C ARG A 69 -7.31 -10.21 12.57
N ASP A 70 -6.34 -9.66 11.83
CA ASP A 70 -6.16 -8.21 11.74
C ASP A 70 -7.36 -7.58 11.05
N VAL A 71 -7.72 -6.38 11.49
CA VAL A 71 -8.93 -5.71 11.01
C VAL A 71 -8.57 -4.85 9.81
N TRP A 72 -9.25 -5.08 8.71
CA TRP A 72 -9.07 -4.34 7.47
C TRP A 72 -10.16 -3.29 7.31
N PHE A 73 -9.80 -2.14 6.75
CA PHE A 73 -10.66 -0.97 6.55
C PHE A 73 -10.50 -0.41 5.14
N HIS A 74 -11.60 0.13 4.60
CA HIS A 74 -11.63 0.89 3.35
C HIS A 74 -12.86 1.80 3.29
N ALA A 75 -12.72 2.97 2.68
CA ALA A 75 -13.84 3.89 2.48
C ALA A 75 -14.95 3.23 1.62
N ARG A 76 -16.18 3.23 2.09
CA ARG A 76 -17.29 2.49 1.49
C ARG A 76 -17.71 3.16 0.17
N GLY A 77 -17.78 2.37 -0.90
CA GLY A 77 -18.28 2.83 -2.21
C GLY A 77 -17.36 3.79 -2.98
N ILE A 78 -16.25 4.23 -2.40
CA ILE A 78 -15.31 5.17 -3.03
C ILE A 78 -13.88 4.64 -3.00
N GLY A 79 -13.05 5.08 -3.95
CA GLY A 79 -11.65 4.63 -4.00
C GLY A 79 -10.82 5.20 -2.84
N GLY A 80 -9.99 4.35 -2.24
CA GLY A 80 -9.05 4.77 -1.19
C GLY A 80 -7.96 3.74 -0.88
N SER A 81 -7.22 4.02 0.18
CA SER A 81 -6.22 3.13 0.74
C SER A 81 -6.86 1.93 1.44
N HIS A 82 -6.22 0.77 1.34
CA HIS A 82 -6.48 -0.32 2.26
C HIS A 82 -5.70 -0.04 3.53
N VAL A 83 -6.40 -0.05 4.66
CA VAL A 83 -5.82 0.19 5.98
C VAL A 83 -6.03 -1.05 6.84
N VAL A 84 -5.04 -1.41 7.64
CA VAL A 84 -5.10 -2.58 8.53
C VAL A 84 -4.67 -2.16 9.93
N LEU A 85 -5.50 -2.46 10.93
CA LEU A 85 -5.17 -2.41 12.34
C LEU A 85 -4.62 -3.78 12.76
N ILE A 86 -3.38 -3.81 13.20
CA ILE A 86 -2.71 -5.05 13.62
C ILE A 86 -3.03 -5.29 15.09
N ILE A 87 -3.70 -6.40 15.37
CA ILE A 87 -4.13 -6.75 16.73
C ILE A 87 -3.32 -7.93 17.29
N PRO A 88 -3.10 -7.99 18.61
CA PRO A 88 -2.49 -9.15 19.25
C PRO A 88 -3.36 -10.40 19.05
N LYS A 89 -2.76 -11.57 19.21
CA LYS A 89 -3.55 -12.81 19.29
C LYS A 89 -4.29 -12.78 20.63
N CYS A 90 -5.61 -12.97 20.59
CA CYS A 90 -6.47 -13.06 21.76
C CYS A 90 -7.55 -14.13 21.50
N ASP A 91 -8.21 -14.58 22.57
CA ASP A 91 -9.23 -15.63 22.48
C ASP A 91 -10.58 -15.09 22.00
N ASP A 92 -10.90 -13.84 22.37
CA ASP A 92 -12.10 -13.13 21.93
C ASP A 92 -11.72 -11.81 21.24
N GLU A 93 -11.63 -11.87 19.91
CA GLU A 93 -11.33 -10.71 19.07
C GLU A 93 -12.44 -9.66 19.11
N GLU A 94 -13.71 -10.05 19.30
CA GLU A 94 -14.83 -9.11 19.33
C GLU A 94 -14.84 -8.32 20.63
N ALA A 95 -14.56 -8.99 21.76
CA ALA A 95 -14.33 -8.31 23.02
C ALA A 95 -13.13 -7.36 22.93
N PHE A 96 -12.02 -7.81 22.36
CA PHE A 96 -10.84 -6.97 22.16
C PHE A 96 -11.18 -5.70 21.37
N LEU A 97 -11.88 -5.81 20.25
CA LEU A 97 -12.24 -4.65 19.41
C LEU A 97 -13.25 -3.71 20.07
N ARG A 98 -14.13 -4.23 20.93
CA ARG A 98 -15.04 -3.40 21.72
C ARG A 98 -14.28 -2.58 22.77
N ASP A 99 -13.30 -3.19 23.43
CA ASP A 99 -12.49 -2.52 24.45
C ASP A 99 -11.48 -1.55 23.81
N HIS A 100 -11.10 -1.78 22.55
CA HIS A 100 -10.21 -0.94 21.73
C HIS A 100 -10.97 -0.13 20.67
N ARG A 101 -12.18 0.34 21.01
CA ARG A 101 -13.05 1.04 20.07
C ARG A 101 -12.38 2.28 19.46
N ASP A 102 -11.58 3.01 20.24
CA ASP A 102 -10.91 4.22 19.78
C ASP A 102 -9.83 3.92 18.74
N ASP A 103 -9.15 2.77 18.84
CA ASP A 103 -8.17 2.34 17.84
C ASP A 103 -8.83 1.94 16.52
N VAL A 104 -10.01 1.33 16.61
CA VAL A 104 -10.86 1.00 15.45
C VAL A 104 -11.30 2.29 14.76
N LEU A 105 -11.76 3.29 15.53
CA LEU A 105 -12.16 4.59 14.99
C LEU A 105 -10.99 5.35 14.38
N PHE A 106 -9.82 5.31 15.02
CA PHE A 106 -8.60 5.91 14.49
C PHE A 106 -8.22 5.30 13.14
N ALA A 107 -8.16 3.96 13.04
CA ALA A 107 -7.83 3.28 11.79
C ALA A 107 -8.87 3.55 10.69
N ALA A 108 -10.15 3.64 11.06
CA ALA A 108 -11.21 4.05 10.13
C ALA A 108 -11.03 5.50 9.66
N GLY A 109 -10.70 6.44 10.56
CA GLY A 109 -10.41 7.83 10.22
C GLY A 109 -9.25 7.96 9.23
N VAL A 110 -8.19 7.16 9.42
CA VAL A 110 -7.07 7.04 8.48
C VAL A 110 -7.56 6.55 7.12
N ALA A 111 -8.40 5.50 7.07
CA ALA A 111 -8.98 5.02 5.81
C ALA A 111 -9.83 6.08 5.10
N ALA A 112 -10.60 6.87 5.85
CA ALA A 112 -11.40 7.97 5.33
C ALA A 112 -10.52 9.10 4.76
N PHE A 113 -9.45 9.49 5.46
CA PHE A 113 -8.54 10.55 5.02
C PHE A 113 -7.74 10.16 3.77
N TYR A 114 -7.28 8.92 3.69
CA TYR A 114 -6.58 8.41 2.50
C TYR A 114 -7.56 7.83 1.46
N SER A 115 -8.71 8.47 1.29
CA SER A 115 -9.71 8.15 0.28
C SER A 115 -10.09 9.38 -0.56
N LYS A 116 -10.97 9.18 -1.54
CA LYS A 116 -11.60 10.29 -2.26
C LYS A 116 -12.48 11.18 -1.37
N GLY A 117 -12.95 10.67 -0.23
CA GLY A 117 -13.82 11.38 0.72
C GLY A 117 -13.08 12.25 1.74
N ARG A 118 -11.77 12.47 1.56
CA ARG A 118 -10.93 13.18 2.54
C ARG A 118 -11.39 14.59 2.93
N LYS A 119 -12.21 15.24 2.09
CA LYS A 119 -12.73 16.60 2.29
C LYS A 119 -14.18 16.59 2.80
N ASP A 120 -14.78 15.43 2.93
CA ASP A 120 -16.16 15.29 3.39
C ASP A 120 -16.19 15.43 4.91
N THR A 121 -17.30 15.93 5.44
CA THR A 121 -17.48 16.10 6.89
C THR A 121 -17.46 14.74 7.61
N LYS A 122 -18.00 13.71 6.97
CA LYS A 122 -18.05 12.33 7.45
C LYS A 122 -17.95 11.38 6.26
N VAL A 123 -17.31 10.24 6.47
CA VAL A 123 -17.15 9.17 5.47
C VAL A 123 -17.54 7.85 6.10
N ASP A 124 -18.33 7.06 5.37
CA ASP A 124 -18.61 5.68 5.75
C ASP A 124 -17.41 4.80 5.43
N VAL A 125 -16.96 4.03 6.42
CA VAL A 125 -15.82 3.14 6.31
C VAL A 125 -16.27 1.71 6.60
N SER A 126 -16.03 0.86 5.62
CA SER A 126 -16.24 -0.58 5.71
C SER A 126 -15.08 -1.21 6.44
N TYR A 127 -15.35 -2.11 7.38
CA TYR A 127 -14.32 -2.87 8.06
C TYR A 127 -14.74 -4.30 8.36
N THR A 128 -13.74 -5.19 8.37
CA THR A 128 -13.91 -6.61 8.70
C THR A 128 -12.55 -7.25 8.99
N PRO A 129 -12.47 -8.33 9.78
CA PRO A 129 -11.27 -9.15 9.85
C PRO A 129 -10.80 -9.62 8.47
N ARG A 130 -9.49 -9.63 8.25
CA ARG A 130 -8.86 -10.01 6.98
C ARG A 130 -9.30 -11.39 6.50
N ARG A 131 -9.54 -12.36 7.40
CA ARG A 131 -10.03 -13.71 7.05
C ARG A 131 -11.34 -13.73 6.27
N HIS A 132 -12.17 -12.69 6.39
CA HIS A 132 -13.44 -12.57 5.66
C HIS A 132 -13.27 -11.93 4.27
N LEU A 133 -12.04 -11.57 3.90
CA LEU A 133 -11.70 -11.07 2.59
C LEU A 133 -11.30 -12.21 1.67
N ARG A 134 -11.66 -12.09 0.39
CA ARG A 134 -11.19 -12.96 -0.69
C ARG A 134 -10.71 -12.12 -1.88
N PRO A 135 -9.63 -12.53 -2.57
CA PRO A 135 -9.28 -11.92 -3.83
C PRO A 135 -10.35 -12.29 -4.88
N PRO A 136 -10.69 -11.39 -5.82
CA PRO A 136 -11.54 -11.74 -6.96
C PRO A 136 -10.95 -12.89 -7.79
N PRO A 137 -11.78 -13.58 -8.59
CA PRO A 137 -11.29 -14.58 -9.55
C PRO A 137 -10.19 -14.01 -10.43
N ALA A 138 -9.13 -14.80 -10.67
CA ALA A 138 -7.90 -14.34 -11.32
C ALA A 138 -8.15 -13.64 -12.68
N ARG A 139 -9.18 -14.08 -13.43
CA ARG A 139 -9.53 -13.54 -14.76
C ARG A 139 -9.96 -12.06 -14.72
N VAL A 140 -10.55 -11.62 -13.61
CA VAL A 140 -11.04 -10.23 -13.43
C VAL A 140 -10.21 -9.45 -12.42
N ARG A 141 -9.23 -10.10 -11.78
CA ARG A 141 -8.46 -9.51 -10.69
C ARG A 141 -7.56 -8.39 -11.20
N ARG A 142 -7.76 -7.20 -10.65
CA ARG A 142 -6.83 -6.07 -10.72
C ARG A 142 -6.26 -5.80 -9.33
N PRO A 143 -5.06 -5.22 -9.21
CA PRO A 143 -4.50 -4.84 -7.92
C PRO A 143 -5.48 -3.96 -7.13
N GLY A 144 -5.58 -4.17 -5.82
CA GLY A 144 -6.46 -3.45 -4.91
C GLY A 144 -7.90 -3.94 -4.90
N MET A 145 -8.29 -4.89 -5.76
CA MET A 145 -9.64 -5.44 -5.71
C MET A 145 -9.77 -6.49 -4.60
N VAL A 146 -10.86 -6.37 -3.84
CA VAL A 146 -11.18 -7.25 -2.71
C VAL A 146 -12.68 -7.56 -2.76
N MET A 147 -13.02 -8.82 -2.50
CA MET A 147 -14.38 -9.23 -2.16
C MET A 147 -14.42 -9.42 -0.65
N MET A 148 -15.40 -8.86 0.03
CA MET A 148 -15.55 -8.98 1.48
C MET A 148 -16.88 -9.62 1.84
N THR A 149 -16.90 -10.30 2.98
CA THR A 149 -18.12 -10.80 3.63
C THR A 149 -18.15 -10.30 5.07
N ARG A 150 -19.32 -10.34 5.72
CA ARG A 150 -19.49 -9.92 7.13
C ARG A 150 -18.98 -8.50 7.40
N GLU A 151 -19.24 -7.62 6.44
CA GLU A 151 -18.89 -6.21 6.51
C GLU A 151 -19.62 -5.52 7.68
N ARG A 152 -18.87 -4.70 8.41
CA ARG A 152 -19.42 -3.68 9.31
C ARG A 152 -19.10 -2.31 8.77
N VAL A 153 -19.91 -1.32 9.12
CA VAL A 153 -19.75 0.06 8.67
C VAL A 153 -19.70 0.96 9.87
N VAL A 154 -18.76 1.90 9.85
CA VAL A 154 -18.67 2.99 10.81
C VAL A 154 -18.54 4.31 10.06
N THR A 155 -19.27 5.32 10.50
CA THR A 155 -19.18 6.67 9.96
C THR A 155 -18.19 7.47 10.80
N VAL A 156 -17.14 8.00 10.19
CA VAL A 156 -16.05 8.70 10.88
C VAL A 156 -15.71 10.03 10.21
N VAL A 157 -15.08 10.92 10.97
CA VAL A 157 -14.42 12.11 10.43
C VAL A 157 -13.04 11.69 9.89
N PRO A 158 -12.63 12.12 8.68
CA PRO A 158 -11.28 11.87 8.18
C PRO A 158 -10.19 12.30 9.16
N ASN A 159 -9.22 11.40 9.44
CA ASN A 159 -8.08 11.65 10.32
C ASN A 159 -6.78 11.33 9.57
N ASP A 160 -5.83 12.27 9.50
CA ASP A 160 -4.56 12.09 8.77
C ASP A 160 -3.52 11.23 9.54
N GLY A 161 -3.87 10.79 10.74
CA GLY A 161 -3.05 9.98 11.62
C GLY A 161 -1.99 10.77 12.41
N SER A 162 -2.12 12.09 12.50
CA SER A 162 -1.22 12.96 13.27
C SER A 162 -1.42 12.86 14.79
N GLU A 163 -2.66 12.67 15.25
CA GLU A 163 -3.04 12.73 16.68
C GLU A 163 -2.40 11.65 17.57
N ALA A 164 -1.73 10.65 16.99
CA ALA A 164 -1.09 9.57 17.73
C ALA A 164 0.45 9.61 17.69
N ARG A 165 1.04 10.71 17.18
CA ARG A 165 2.50 10.91 17.16
C ARG A 165 3.06 11.53 18.43
N ASP A 166 2.20 12.08 19.28
CA ASP A 166 2.58 12.89 20.43
C ASP A 166 2.33 12.17 21.77
N ASN A 167 2.92 10.99 21.95
CA ASN A 167 3.04 10.35 23.28
C ASN A 167 4.31 9.50 23.39
#